data_AF-A0A9P0YQI1-F1
#
_entry.id   AF-A0A9P0YQI1-F1
#
_cell.length_a   1.000
_cell.length_b   1.000
_cell.length_c   1.000
_cell.angle_alpha   90.00
_cell.angle_beta   90.00
_cell.angle_gamma   90.00
#
_symmetry.space_group_name_H-M   'P 1'
#
loop_
_entity.id
_entity.type
_entity.pdbx_description
1 polymer ?
#
loop_
_entity_poly.entity_id
_entity_poly.type
_entity_poly.pdbx_seq_one_letter_code
_entity_poly.pdbx_strand_id
1 'polypeptide(L)'
;MAEIWDLDKEEQIIVVVNAHHIPIGDAAAKLSRFIGTMVRMSDFAPLTYTIWRDVPVRKKEEMWEIVKEKFQFRTLDGKEVTEGEAFKCINVWTLENMSAKWRTWKNELKNMYFDDALTPLEMHSHVHDSRVNKDQFISIATHW
;
A
#
# COMPACT_ATOMS: atom_id res chain seq x y z
N MET A 1 -5.54 -12.48 -6.17
CA MET A 1 -4.66 -11.57 -5.40
C MET A 1 -3.48 -12.31 -4.78
N ALA A 2 -3.65 -13.54 -4.28
CA ALA A 2 -2.52 -14.44 -3.96
C ALA A 2 -1.57 -14.61 -5.16
N GLU A 3 -2.14 -14.69 -6.36
CA GLU A 3 -1.41 -14.81 -7.65
C GLU A 3 -0.23 -13.84 -7.86
N ILE A 4 -0.27 -12.60 -7.38
CA ILE A 4 0.87 -11.66 -7.59
C ILE A 4 1.97 -11.86 -6.54
N TRP A 5 1.58 -12.23 -5.31
CA TRP A 5 2.54 -12.54 -4.25
C TRP A 5 3.34 -13.80 -4.59
N ASP A 6 2.68 -14.76 -5.24
CA ASP A 6 3.23 -16.07 -5.60
C ASP A 6 4.03 -16.06 -6.92
N LEU A 7 4.11 -14.93 -7.64
CA LEU A 7 4.92 -14.84 -8.87
C LEU A 7 6.39 -15.12 -8.56
N ASP A 8 7.01 -15.96 -9.39
CA ASP A 8 8.45 -16.20 -9.33
C ASP A 8 9.23 -14.93 -9.71
N LYS A 9 10.51 -14.86 -9.32
CA LYS A 9 11.36 -13.68 -9.62
C LYS A 9 11.53 -13.40 -11.11
N GLU A 10 11.33 -14.42 -11.94
CA GLU A 10 11.41 -14.34 -13.40
C GLU A 10 10.09 -13.89 -14.03
N GLU A 11 8.98 -13.90 -13.27
CA GLU A 11 7.65 -13.52 -13.72
C GLU A 11 7.28 -12.11 -13.22
N GLN A 12 7.57 -11.10 -14.04
CA GLN A 12 7.21 -9.72 -13.73
C GLN A 12 6.04 -9.24 -14.58
N ILE A 13 5.11 -8.52 -13.95
CA ILE A 13 4.02 -7.85 -14.67
C ILE A 13 4.56 -6.56 -15.31
N ILE A 14 4.51 -6.49 -16.63
CA ILE A 14 4.92 -5.28 -17.36
C ILE A 14 3.87 -4.17 -17.19
N VAL A 15 4.29 -3.04 -16.65
CA VAL A 15 3.49 -1.83 -16.45
C VAL A 15 3.99 -0.74 -17.39
N VAL A 16 3.11 -0.29 -18.27
CA VAL A 16 3.42 0.84 -19.17
C VAL A 16 3.16 2.16 -18.44
N VAL A 17 4.09 3.10 -18.59
CA VAL A 17 3.96 4.48 -18.08
C VAL A 17 3.80 5.47 -19.23
N ASN A 18 2.97 6.49 -19.02
CA ASN A 18 2.75 7.56 -20.00
C ASN A 18 3.91 8.58 -20.01
N ALA A 19 3.78 9.65 -20.81
CA ALA A 19 4.77 10.72 -20.91
C ALA A 19 5.02 11.50 -19.60
N HIS A 20 4.14 11.36 -18.61
CA HIS A 20 4.29 11.93 -17.26
C HIS A 20 4.77 10.89 -16.24
N HIS A 21 5.24 9.73 -16.68
CA HIS A 21 5.72 8.63 -15.84
C HIS A 21 4.64 8.02 -14.93
N ILE A 22 3.37 8.20 -15.28
CA ILE A 22 2.24 7.63 -14.56
C ILE A 22 1.88 6.28 -15.17
N PRO A 23 1.78 5.20 -14.35
CA PRO A 23 1.27 3.90 -14.80
C PRO A 23 -0.12 3.98 -15.43
N ILE A 24 -0.31 3.33 -16.59
CA ILE A 24 -1.58 3.28 -17.31
C ILE A 24 -2.01 1.85 -17.69
N GLY A 25 -3.30 1.69 -18.00
CA GLY A 25 -3.90 0.42 -18.46
C GLY A 25 -4.14 -0.62 -17.36
N ASP A 26 -4.45 -1.85 -17.78
CA ASP A 26 -4.85 -2.93 -16.86
C ASP A 26 -3.74 -3.35 -15.90
N ALA A 27 -2.48 -3.33 -16.36
CA ALA A 27 -1.33 -3.62 -15.52
C ALA A 27 -1.17 -2.58 -14.40
N ALA A 28 -1.44 -1.29 -14.67
CA ALA A 28 -1.46 -0.26 -13.64
C ALA A 28 -2.59 -0.47 -12.61
N ALA A 29 -3.76 -0.94 -13.05
CA ALA A 29 -4.83 -1.32 -12.14
C ALA A 29 -4.43 -2.52 -11.25
N LYS A 30 -3.73 -3.52 -11.81
CA LYS A 30 -3.16 -4.64 -11.04
C LYS A 30 -2.14 -4.15 -10.01
N LEU A 31 -1.21 -3.28 -10.41
CA LEU A 31 -0.24 -2.63 -9.51
C LEU A 31 -0.95 -1.90 -8.36
N SER A 32 -1.95 -1.08 -8.66
CA SER A 32 -2.69 -0.33 -7.63
C SER A 32 -3.46 -1.26 -6.67
N ARG A 33 -4.01 -2.37 -7.15
CA ARG A 33 -4.65 -3.39 -6.29
C ARG A 33 -3.61 -4.07 -5.40
N PHE A 34 -2.46 -4.43 -5.95
CA PHE A 34 -1.35 -5.06 -5.21
C PHE A 34 -0.83 -4.15 -4.10
N ILE A 35 -0.60 -2.86 -4.40
CA ILE A 35 -0.26 -1.85 -3.38
C ILE A 35 -1.32 -1.82 -2.28
N GLY A 36 -2.60 -1.91 -2.66
CA GLY A 36 -3.71 -1.99 -1.72
C GLY A 36 -3.65 -3.18 -0.76
N THR A 37 -3.09 -4.32 -1.17
CA THR A 37 -2.85 -5.44 -0.25
C THR A 37 -1.70 -5.17 0.70
N MET A 38 -0.57 -4.65 0.21
CA MET A 38 0.60 -4.36 1.05
C MET A 38 0.24 -3.39 2.18
N VAL A 39 -0.46 -2.29 1.88
CA VAL A 39 -0.77 -1.27 2.89
C VAL A 39 -1.83 -1.70 3.91
N ARG A 40 -2.50 -2.84 3.70
CA ARG A 40 -3.43 -3.43 4.67
C ARG A 40 -2.75 -4.47 5.57
N MET A 41 -1.49 -4.83 5.29
CA MET A 41 -0.71 -5.75 6.12
C MET A 41 -0.01 -4.96 7.23
N SER A 42 -0.22 -5.38 8.47
CA SER A 42 0.33 -4.75 9.68
C SER A 42 1.85 -4.64 9.69
N ASP A 43 2.52 -5.56 9.01
CA ASP A 43 3.98 -5.64 8.98
C ASP A 43 4.56 -4.61 8.02
N PHE A 44 3.89 -4.30 6.92
CA PHE A 44 4.34 -3.33 5.93
C PHE A 44 3.88 -1.90 6.25
N ALA A 45 2.61 -1.72 6.63
CA ALA A 45 2.03 -0.40 6.90
C ALA A 45 1.26 -0.40 8.23
N PRO A 46 1.96 -0.32 9.37
CA PRO A 46 1.35 -0.41 10.69
C PRO A 46 0.27 0.66 10.91
N LEU A 47 -0.79 0.28 11.63
CA LEU A 47 -1.87 1.19 12.01
C LEU A 47 -1.53 2.06 13.23
N THR A 48 -0.45 1.75 13.96
CA THR A 48 0.01 2.51 15.14
C THR A 48 0.37 3.97 14.85
N TYR A 49 0.52 4.35 13.58
CA TYR A 49 0.82 5.73 13.17
C TYR A 49 -0.45 6.51 12.80
N THR A 50 -0.53 7.76 13.26
CA THR A 50 -1.67 8.65 12.96
C THR A 50 -1.58 9.27 11.58
N ILE A 51 -0.38 9.55 11.07
CA ILE A 51 -0.16 10.11 9.73
C ILE A 51 0.91 9.32 8.95
N TRP A 52 0.75 9.26 7.62
CA TRP A 52 1.63 8.47 6.75
C TRP A 52 3.09 8.93 6.80
N ARG A 53 3.31 10.22 7.04
CA ARG A 53 4.65 10.79 7.17
C ARG A 53 5.46 10.11 8.27
N ASP A 54 4.81 9.68 9.34
CA ASP A 54 5.46 9.10 10.53
C ASP A 54 5.73 7.61 10.36
N VAL A 55 5.12 6.95 9.37
CA VAL A 55 5.47 5.57 9.01
C VAL A 55 6.96 5.54 8.59
N PRO A 56 7.80 4.65 9.17
CA PRO A 56 9.23 4.63 8.93
C PRO A 56 9.58 4.56 7.44
N VAL A 57 10.58 5.34 7.03
CA VAL A 57 11.08 5.36 5.64
C VAL A 57 11.48 3.95 5.18
N ARG A 58 12.18 3.20 6.03
CA ARG A 58 12.56 1.81 5.75
C ARG A 58 11.39 0.91 5.33
N LYS A 59 10.21 1.07 5.94
CA LYS A 59 9.02 0.26 5.58
C LYS A 59 8.46 0.66 4.21
N LYS A 60 8.53 1.95 3.87
CA LYS A 60 8.14 2.47 2.56
C LYS A 60 9.09 1.97 1.46
N GLU A 61 10.38 1.96 1.76
CA GLU A 61 11.42 1.40 0.90
C GLU A 61 11.23 -0.11 0.70
N GLU A 62 11.00 -0.86 1.77
CA GLU A 62 10.72 -2.31 1.69
C GLU A 62 9.51 -2.63 0.78
N MET A 63 8.40 -1.90 0.95
CA MET A 63 7.25 -2.05 0.05
C MET A 63 7.58 -1.67 -1.40
N TRP A 64 8.47 -0.69 -1.61
CA TRP A 64 8.92 -0.34 -2.96
C TRP A 64 9.80 -1.43 -3.57
N GLU A 65 10.69 -2.05 -2.80
CA GLU A 65 11.49 -3.20 -3.26
C GLU A 65 10.58 -4.33 -3.74
N ILE A 66 9.54 -4.67 -2.96
CA ILE A 66 8.56 -5.71 -3.36
C ILE A 66 7.84 -5.34 -4.66
N VAL A 67 7.49 -4.06 -4.85
CA VAL A 67 6.88 -3.61 -6.12
C VAL A 67 7.85 -3.82 -7.29
N LYS A 68 9.13 -3.50 -7.12
CA LYS A 68 10.13 -3.70 -8.18
C LYS A 68 10.41 -5.18 -8.47
N GLU A 69 10.25 -6.06 -7.48
CA GLU A 69 10.36 -7.49 -7.70
C GLU A 69 9.21 -8.04 -8.55
N LYS A 70 7.98 -7.54 -8.34
CA LYS A 70 6.78 -8.07 -9.01
C LYS A 70 6.39 -7.34 -10.31
N PHE A 71 6.88 -6.11 -10.51
CA PHE A 71 6.49 -5.25 -11.63
C PHE A 71 7.69 -4.67 -12.35
N GLN A 72 7.68 -4.79 -13.68
CA GLN A 72 8.65 -4.17 -14.57
C GLN A 72 8.03 -2.95 -15.24
N PHE A 73 8.68 -1.79 -15.20
CA PHE A 73 8.16 -0.56 -15.78
C PHE A 73 8.72 -0.32 -17.18
N ARG A 74 7.86 0.08 -18.12
CA ARG A 74 8.26 0.45 -19.49
C ARG A 74 7.59 1.73 -19.95
N THR A 75 8.28 2.51 -20.79
CA THR A 75 7.71 3.68 -21.47
C THR A 75 6.76 3.27 -22.60
N LEU A 76 6.05 4.24 -23.19
CA LEU A 76 5.19 4.04 -24.36
C LEU A 76 5.93 3.49 -25.59
N ASP A 77 7.20 3.85 -25.77
CA ASP A 77 8.08 3.32 -26.83
C ASP A 77 8.74 1.98 -26.46
N GLY A 78 8.32 1.36 -25.35
CA GLY A 78 8.73 0.02 -24.94
C GLY A 78 10.08 -0.06 -24.24
N LYS A 79 10.72 1.07 -23.92
CA LYS A 79 11.98 1.08 -23.19
C LYS A 79 11.75 0.77 -21.73
N GLU A 80 12.59 -0.09 -21.18
CA GLU A 80 12.58 -0.41 -19.77
C GLU A 80 13.01 0.79 -18.92
N VAL A 81 12.33 0.97 -17.78
CA VAL A 81 12.60 2.04 -16.81
C VAL A 81 13.10 1.39 -15.51
N THR A 82 14.41 1.36 -15.34
CA THR A 82 15.08 0.83 -14.14
C THR A 82 15.76 1.90 -13.29
N GLU A 83 16.02 3.08 -13.87
CA GLU A 83 16.70 4.19 -13.21
C GLU A 83 16.34 5.55 -13.84
N GLY A 84 16.96 6.63 -13.36
CA GLY A 84 16.77 7.97 -13.88
C GLY A 84 15.47 8.65 -13.40
N GLU A 85 15.11 9.74 -14.06
CA GLU A 85 13.99 10.60 -13.61
C GLU A 85 12.64 9.89 -13.68
N ALA A 86 12.39 9.15 -14.77
CA ALA A 86 11.17 8.36 -14.92
C ALA A 86 10.97 7.38 -13.75
N PHE A 87 12.04 6.70 -13.34
CA PHE A 87 12.00 5.76 -12.23
C PHE A 87 11.72 6.44 -10.89
N LYS A 88 12.31 7.61 -10.64
CA LYS A 88 12.02 8.43 -9.45
C LYS A 88 10.56 8.87 -9.43
N CYS A 89 10.01 9.33 -10.56
CA CYS A 89 8.60 9.72 -10.65
C CYS A 89 7.66 8.54 -10.37
N ILE A 90 7.97 7.35 -10.88
CA ILE A 90 7.20 6.12 -10.61
C ILE A 90 7.26 5.76 -9.11
N ASN A 91 8.43 5.88 -8.48
CA ASN A 91 8.55 5.68 -7.04
C ASN A 91 7.69 6.68 -6.26
N VAL A 92 7.75 7.97 -6.60
CA VAL A 92 6.91 9.02 -5.97
C VAL A 92 5.43 8.67 -6.13
N TRP A 93 4.98 8.37 -7.35
CA TRP A 93 3.60 7.97 -7.62
C TRP A 93 3.19 6.76 -6.76
N THR A 94 4.07 5.76 -6.65
CA THR A 94 3.83 4.54 -5.88
C THR A 94 3.66 4.85 -4.39
N LEU A 95 4.53 5.68 -3.82
CA LEU A 95 4.46 6.11 -2.42
C LEU A 95 3.21 6.96 -2.13
N GLU A 96 2.79 7.82 -3.06
CA GLU A 96 1.54 8.57 -2.97
C GLU A 96 0.33 7.64 -3.01
N ASN A 97 0.36 6.64 -3.89
CA ASN A 97 -0.69 5.63 -4.00
C ASN A 97 -0.82 4.81 -2.69
N MET A 98 0.31 4.41 -2.11
CA MET A 98 0.36 3.76 -0.80
C MET A 98 -0.25 4.64 0.29
N SER A 99 0.17 5.91 0.38
CA SER A 99 -0.34 6.89 1.34
C SER A 99 -1.86 7.06 1.25
N ALA A 100 -2.39 7.21 0.02
CA ALA A 100 -3.81 7.37 -0.21
C ALA A 100 -4.61 6.13 0.24
N LYS A 101 -4.14 4.93 -0.13
CA LYS A 101 -4.81 3.68 0.21
C LYS A 101 -4.72 3.35 1.69
N TRP A 102 -3.58 3.60 2.34
CA TRP A 102 -3.44 3.42 3.77
C TRP A 102 -4.38 4.35 4.56
N ARG A 103 -4.48 5.63 4.17
CA ARG A 103 -5.45 6.56 4.76
C ARG A 103 -6.89 6.09 4.55
N THR A 104 -7.21 5.63 3.34
CA THR A 104 -8.54 5.07 3.03
C THR A 104 -8.84 3.87 3.91
N TRP A 105 -7.87 2.96 4.07
CA TRP A 105 -8.00 1.79 4.93
C TRP A 105 -8.27 2.17 6.39
N LYS A 106 -7.54 3.15 6.94
CA LYS A 106 -7.81 3.65 8.29
C LYS A 106 -9.19 4.25 8.45
N ASN A 107 -9.66 4.99 7.44
CA ASN A 107 -11.00 5.56 7.46
C ASN A 107 -12.08 4.47 7.35
N GLU A 108 -11.86 3.43 6.52
CA GLU A 108 -12.73 2.25 6.48
C GLU A 108 -12.84 1.60 7.87
N LEU A 109 -11.71 1.40 8.57
CA LEU A 109 -11.70 0.85 9.93
C LEU A 109 -12.44 1.74 10.93
N LYS A 110 -12.19 3.06 10.91
CA LYS A 110 -12.90 4.00 11.78
C LYS A 110 -14.40 3.93 11.53
N ASN A 111 -14.83 3.96 10.27
CA ASN A 111 -16.26 3.89 9.92
C ASN A 111 -16.93 2.58 10.33
N MET A 112 -16.20 1.47 10.37
CA MET A 112 -16.74 0.16 10.75
C MET A 112 -16.81 -0.05 12.26
N TYR A 113 -15.86 0.50 13.02
CA TYR A 113 -15.64 0.07 14.41
C TYR A 113 -15.65 1.21 15.44
N PHE A 114 -15.63 2.48 15.03
CA PHE A 114 -15.68 3.60 15.97
C PHE A 114 -17.07 3.74 16.58
N ASP A 115 -17.11 3.83 17.90
CA ASP A 115 -18.30 4.07 18.70
C ASP A 115 -17.90 4.95 19.89
N ASP A 116 -18.46 6.16 20.00
CA ASP A 116 -18.08 7.12 21.04
C ASP A 116 -18.52 6.70 22.45
N ALA A 117 -19.39 5.71 22.57
CA ALA A 117 -19.78 5.11 23.84
C ALA A 117 -18.82 4.01 24.33
N LEU A 118 -17.87 3.56 23.49
CA LEU A 118 -16.96 2.46 23.80
C LEU A 118 -15.53 2.95 24.01
N THR A 119 -14.81 2.30 24.92
CA THR A 119 -13.36 2.44 25.03
C THR A 119 -12.65 1.75 23.85
N PRO A 120 -11.40 2.13 23.50
CA PRO A 120 -10.62 1.44 22.47
C PRO A 120 -10.49 -0.09 22.67
N LEU A 121 -10.45 -0.55 23.93
CA LEU A 121 -10.41 -1.97 24.28
C LEU A 121 -11.75 -2.68 24.01
N GLU A 122 -12.87 -1.99 24.22
CA GLU A 122 -14.20 -2.50 23.90
C GLU A 122 -14.43 -2.54 22.39
N MET A 123 -14.09 -1.46 21.66
CA MET A 123 -14.14 -1.44 20.18
C MET A 123 -13.33 -2.59 19.57
N HIS A 124 -12.14 -2.86 20.13
CA HIS A 124 -11.29 -3.97 19.73
C HIS A 124 -11.99 -5.33 19.75
N SER A 125 -12.91 -5.56 20.69
CA SER A 125 -13.66 -6.81 20.79
C SER A 125 -14.63 -7.03 19.63
N HIS A 126 -15.04 -5.94 18.95
CA HIS A 126 -15.89 -5.96 17.76
C HIS A 126 -15.10 -6.07 16.45
N VAL A 127 -13.77 -6.04 16.49
CA VAL A 127 -12.93 -6.19 15.29
C VAL A 127 -12.85 -7.65 14.87
N HIS A 128 -13.51 -7.95 13.74
CA HIS A 128 -13.56 -9.29 13.14
C HIS A 128 -12.76 -9.42 11.83
N ASP A 129 -12.27 -8.31 11.27
CA ASP A 129 -11.46 -8.34 10.04
C ASP A 129 -10.08 -8.94 10.32
N SER A 130 -9.79 -10.10 9.71
CA SER A 130 -8.55 -10.86 9.92
C SER A 130 -7.29 -10.14 9.45
N ARG A 131 -7.41 -9.09 8.65
CA ARG A 131 -6.27 -8.27 8.20
C ARG A 131 -5.83 -7.25 9.25
N VAL A 132 -6.66 -7.01 10.26
CA VAL A 132 -6.40 -6.01 11.30
C VAL A 132 -5.60 -6.65 12.42
N ASN A 133 -4.38 -6.17 12.63
CA ASN A 133 -3.66 -6.45 13.87
C ASN A 133 -4.36 -5.72 15.02
N LYS A 134 -4.85 -6.51 15.98
CA LYS A 134 -5.68 -6.06 17.11
C LYS A 134 -4.95 -5.09 18.04
N ASP A 135 -3.66 -5.32 18.32
CA ASP A 135 -2.86 -4.43 19.16
C ASP A 135 -2.65 -3.08 18.47
N GLN A 136 -2.35 -3.10 17.16
CA GLN A 136 -2.22 -1.88 16.38
C GLN A 136 -3.55 -1.12 16.25
N PHE A 137 -4.69 -1.84 16.19
CA PHE A 137 -6.02 -1.23 16.18
C PHE A 137 -6.29 -0.44 17.47
N ILE A 138 -6.00 -1.02 18.64
CA ILE A 138 -6.16 -0.33 19.92
C ILE A 138 -5.36 0.98 19.91
N SER A 139 -4.11 0.94 19.41
CA SER A 139 -3.24 2.12 19.32
C SER A 139 -3.77 3.23 18.42
N ILE A 140 -4.58 2.93 17.39
CA ILE A 140 -5.13 3.96 16.52
C ILE A 140 -6.50 4.44 17.00
N ALA A 141 -7.28 3.56 17.63
CA ALA A 141 -8.59 3.88 18.21
C ALA A 141 -8.48 4.87 19.38
N THR A 142 -7.35 4.90 20.11
CA THR A 142 -7.07 5.94 21.12
C THR A 142 -6.93 7.35 20.54
N HIS A 143 -6.77 7.48 19.23
CA HIS A 143 -6.62 8.75 18.52
C HIS A 143 -7.85 9.14 17.68
N TRP A 144 -8.95 8.37 17.78
CA TRP A 144 -10.17 8.60 17.00
C TRP A 144 -11.18 9.51 17.68
#